data_AF-A0A5D0HBV6-F1
#
_entry.id   AF-A0A5D0HBV6-F1
#
_cell.length_a   1.000
_cell.length_b   1.000
_cell.length_c   1.000
_cell.angle_alpha   90.00
_cell.angle_beta   90.00
_cell.angle_gamma   90.00
#
_symmetry.space_group_name_H-M   'P 1'
#
loop_
_entity.id
_entity.type
_entity.pdbx_description
1 polymer ?
#
loop_
_entity_poly.entity_id
_entity_poly.type
_entity_poly.pdbx_seq_one_letter_code
_entity_poly.pdbx_strand_id
1 'polypeptide(L)'
;RGHQLSNGTFGIKALDATFITARQIEAARIAATRYMKREGQLWIKIFPDKPITKKPLEVRMGKGKGAVELYVAVVKPGRVMFEVGGVP
;
A
#
# COMPACT_ATOMS: atom_id res chain seq x y z
N ARG A 1 -12.59 -3.46 10.00
CA ARG A 1 -13.10 -2.40 9.08
C ARG A 1 -12.33 -2.47 7.77
N GLY A 2 -12.98 -2.26 6.61
CA GLY A 2 -12.31 -2.32 5.29
C GLY A 2 -12.04 -3.73 4.74
N HIS A 3 -12.90 -4.70 5.07
CA HIS A 3 -12.80 -6.10 4.64
C HIS A 3 -13.82 -6.50 3.56
N GLN A 4 -14.72 -5.57 3.21
CA GLN A 4 -15.72 -5.71 2.15
C GLN A 4 -15.34 -4.79 1.00
N LEU A 5 -15.75 -5.17 -0.21
CA LEU A 5 -15.68 -4.32 -1.38
C LEU A 5 -16.71 -3.19 -1.25
N SER A 6 -16.38 -2.00 -1.75
CA SER A 6 -17.23 -0.81 -1.55
C SER A 6 -17.37 0.07 -2.79
N ASN A 7 -16.47 -0.06 -3.76
CA ASN A 7 -16.44 0.72 -4.99
C ASN A 7 -16.36 -0.17 -6.23
N GLY A 8 -15.49 -1.18 -6.21
CA GLY A 8 -15.27 -2.07 -7.34
C GLY A 8 -16.05 -3.39 -7.27
N THR A 9 -15.98 -4.16 -8.36
CA THR A 9 -16.53 -5.51 -8.47
C THR A 9 -15.54 -6.56 -7.96
N PHE A 10 -14.25 -6.34 -8.17
CA PHE A 10 -13.15 -7.22 -7.74
C PHE A 10 -12.23 -6.48 -6.77
N GLY A 11 -11.52 -7.21 -5.92
CA GLY A 11 -10.51 -6.60 -5.05
C GLY A 11 -9.47 -7.56 -4.51
N ILE A 12 -8.33 -6.99 -4.11
CA ILE A 12 -7.20 -7.71 -3.53
C ILE A 12 -7.25 -7.57 -2.02
N LYS A 13 -7.39 -8.72 -1.34
CA LYS A 13 -7.47 -8.82 0.13
C LYS A 13 -6.15 -9.35 0.68
N ALA A 14 -5.62 -8.69 1.71
CA ALA A 14 -4.45 -9.16 2.42
C ALA A 14 -4.79 -10.41 3.23
N LEU A 15 -3.94 -11.43 3.16
CA LEU A 15 -4.04 -12.63 4.00
C LEU A 15 -3.25 -12.46 5.30
N ASP A 16 -2.10 -11.77 5.22
CA ASP A 16 -1.18 -11.58 6.34
C ASP A 16 -1.07 -10.12 6.80
N ALA A 17 -0.47 -9.93 7.98
CA ALA A 17 -0.13 -8.61 8.50
C ALA A 17 1.22 -8.15 7.94
N THR A 18 1.28 -6.96 7.35
CA THR A 18 2.53 -6.42 6.80
C THR A 18 2.51 -4.89 6.68
N PHE A 19 3.70 -4.30 6.51
CA PHE A 19 3.85 -2.90 6.14
C PHE A 19 4.05 -2.79 4.63
N ILE A 20 3.12 -2.11 3.96
CA ILE A 20 3.19 -1.85 2.53
C ILE A 20 3.73 -0.44 2.31
N THR A 21 4.84 -0.31 1.61
CA THR A 21 5.46 0.98 1.31
C THR A 21 4.68 1.74 0.23
N ALA A 22 4.78 3.08 0.22
CA ALA A 22 4.21 3.91 -0.84
C ALA A 22 4.67 3.48 -2.24
N ARG A 23 5.94 3.08 -2.38
CA ARG A 23 6.52 2.58 -3.64
C ARG A 23 5.87 1.28 -4.13
N GLN A 24 5.55 0.34 -3.23
CA GLN A 24 4.84 -0.89 -3.58
C GLN A 24 3.40 -0.61 -4.01
N ILE A 25 2.71 0.31 -3.34
CA ILE A 25 1.35 0.73 -3.74
C ILE A 25 1.35 1.28 -5.16
N GLU A 26 2.31 2.16 -5.46
CA GLU A 26 2.41 2.79 -6.78
C GLU A 26 2.83 1.80 -7.87
N ALA A 27 3.78 0.90 -7.59
CA ALA A 27 4.16 -0.16 -8.52
C ALA A 27 2.96 -1.06 -8.87
N ALA A 28 2.16 -1.45 -7.87
CA ALA A 28 0.94 -2.24 -8.08
C ALA A 28 -0.10 -1.46 -8.90
N ARG A 29 -0.29 -0.16 -8.62
CA ARG A 29 -1.22 0.71 -9.36
C ARG A 29 -0.85 0.80 -10.84
N ILE A 30 0.43 1.04 -11.14
CA ILE A 30 0.94 1.12 -12.52
C ILE A 30 0.74 -0.22 -13.22
N ALA A 31 1.10 -1.34 -12.59
CA ALA A 31 0.96 -2.67 -13.16
C ALA A 31 -0.50 -3.00 -13.50
N ALA A 32 -1.44 -2.77 -12.58
CA ALA A 32 -2.87 -2.98 -12.79
C ALA A 32 -3.42 -2.09 -13.91
N THR A 33 -3.12 -0.78 -13.87
CA THR A 33 -3.59 0.18 -14.89
C THR A 33 -3.07 -0.17 -16.29
N ARG A 34 -1.81 -0.63 -16.38
CA ARG A 34 -1.20 -1.05 -17.65
C ARG A 34 -1.86 -2.31 -18.20
N TYR A 35 -2.13 -3.29 -17.33
CA TYR A 35 -2.79 -4.53 -17.72
C TYR A 35 -4.23 -4.30 -18.21
N MET A 36 -4.96 -3.44 -17.52
CA MET A 36 -6.32 -3.00 -17.90
C MET A 36 -6.34 -2.09 -19.13
N LYS A 37 -5.18 -1.77 -19.74
CA LYS A 37 -5.06 -0.83 -20.87
C LYS A 37 -5.74 0.52 -20.64
N ARG A 38 -5.79 0.97 -19.38
CA ARG A 38 -6.47 2.21 -18.92
C ARG A 38 -8.00 2.19 -19.09
N GLU A 39 -8.59 1.02 -19.26
CA GLU A 39 -10.04 0.81 -19.22
C GLU A 39 -10.48 0.51 -17.77
N GLY A 40 -11.73 0.84 -17.44
CA GLY A 40 -12.26 0.68 -16.09
C GLY A 40 -11.67 1.63 -15.04
N GLN A 41 -11.87 1.30 -13.77
CA GLN A 41 -11.45 2.11 -12.62
C GLN A 41 -10.73 1.24 -11.58
N LEU A 42 -9.68 1.80 -10.99
CA LEU A 42 -8.89 1.20 -9.92
C LEU A 42 -8.94 2.10 -8.68
N TRP A 43 -9.37 1.56 -7.56
CA TRP A 43 -9.37 2.24 -6.26
C TRP A 43 -8.28 1.69 -5.36
N ILE A 44 -7.52 2.59 -4.75
CA ILE A 44 -6.55 2.27 -3.71
C ILE A 44 -7.23 2.46 -2.35
N LYS A 45 -7.33 1.40 -1.55
CA LYS A 45 -8.08 1.39 -0.28
C LYS A 45 -7.20 1.57 0.96
N ILE A 46 -5.89 1.66 0.76
CA ILE A 46 -4.87 1.87 1.78
C ILE A 46 -4.09 3.15 1.47
N PHE A 47 -3.61 3.84 2.51
CA PHE A 47 -2.84 5.06 2.38
C PHE A 47 -1.60 4.98 3.28
N PRO A 48 -0.41 5.37 2.79
CA PRO A 48 0.81 5.31 3.58
C PRO A 48 0.91 6.54 4.50
N ASP A 49 0.26 6.47 5.66
CA ASP A 49 0.23 7.52 6.68
C ASP A 49 1.31 7.35 7.76
N LYS A 50 1.85 6.15 7.94
CA LYS A 50 2.79 5.86 9.02
C LYS A 50 4.24 6.13 8.60
N PRO A 51 4.96 7.08 9.25
CA PRO A 51 6.37 7.33 8.96
C PRO A 51 7.27 6.23 9.56
N ILE A 52 8.27 5.81 8.79
CA ILE A 52 9.35 4.91 9.20
C ILE A 52 10.66 5.68 9.21
N THR A 53 11.35 5.67 10.35
CA THR A 53 12.63 6.36 10.52
C THR A 53 13.81 5.41 10.35
N LYS A 54 14.92 5.91 9.82
CA LYS A 54 16.15 5.13 9.67
C LYS A 54 17.37 5.99 10.04
N LYS A 55 18.39 5.34 10.60
CA LYS A 55 19.69 5.96 10.85
C LYS A 55 20.60 5.79 9.63
N PRO A 56 21.41 6.79 9.29
CA PRO A 56 22.38 6.66 8.20
C PRO A 56 23.39 5.55 8.50
N LEU A 57 24.13 5.13 7.47
CA LEU A 57 25.24 4.19 7.66
C LEU A 57 26.34 4.85 8.51
N GLU A 58 27.21 4.03 9.11
CA GLU A 58 28.40 4.47 9.85
C GLU A 58 28.16 5.24 11.16
N VAL A 59 26.92 5.27 11.67
CA VAL A 59 26.62 5.85 13.00
C VAL A 59 26.46 4.77 14.08
N ARG A 60 27.03 5.02 15.25
CA ARG A 60 26.82 4.17 16.44
C ARG A 60 25.37 4.30 16.94
N MET A 61 24.92 3.29 17.69
CA MET A 61 23.63 3.33 18.38
C MET A 61 23.58 4.44 19.45
N GLY A 62 22.38 4.86 19.84
CA GLY A 62 22.16 6.02 20.72
C GLY A 62 21.98 7.35 19.98
N LYS A 63 22.16 8.49 20.66
CA LYS A 63 22.05 9.87 20.11
C LYS A 63 20.69 10.24 19.47
N GLY A 64 19.61 9.58 19.89
CA GLY A 64 18.24 9.90 19.45
C GLY A 64 17.73 9.08 18.26
N LYS A 65 16.54 9.48 17.77
CA LYS A 65 15.82 8.83 16.67
C LYS A 65 16.31 9.35 15.32
N GLY A 66 16.36 8.48 14.30
CA GLY A 66 16.74 8.86 12.95
C GLY A 66 15.67 9.71 12.23
N ALA A 67 16.03 10.24 11.06
CA ALA A 67 15.10 10.96 10.20
C ALA A 67 14.07 10.00 9.57
N VAL A 68 12.93 10.53 9.13
CA VAL A 68 11.91 9.78 8.39
C VAL A 68 12.46 9.43 7.01
N GLU A 69 12.52 8.15 6.66
CA GLU A 69 13.02 7.67 5.37
C GLU A 69 11.90 7.30 4.40
N LEU A 70 10.80 6.72 4.90
CA LEU A 70 9.67 6.35 4.05
C LEU A 70 8.36 6.31 4.83
N TYR A 71 7.25 6.24 4.09
CA TYR A 71 5.92 6.03 4.64
C TYR A 71 5.37 4.66 4.25
N VAL A 72 4.66 4.04 5.20
CA VAL A 72 4.01 2.73 5.02
C VAL A 72 2.54 2.80 5.38
N ALA A 73 1.74 1.98 4.72
CA ALA A 73 0.41 1.60 5.14
C ALA A 73 0.51 0.36 6.02
N VAL A 74 -0.13 0.39 7.20
CA VAL A 74 -0.24 -0.79 8.06
C VAL A 74 -1.42 -1.65 7.60
N VAL A 75 -1.11 -2.85 7.13
CA VAL A 75 -2.11 -3.80 6.62
C VAL A 75 -2.26 -4.97 7.59
N LYS A 76 -3.51 -5.34 7.87
CA LYS A 76 -3.88 -6.49 8.71
C LYS A 76 -4.58 -7.56 7.85
N PRO A 77 -4.58 -8.83 8.29
CA PRO A 77 -5.34 -9.89 7.66
C PRO A 77 -6.79 -9.47 7.41
N GLY A 78 -7.25 -9.74 6.19
CA GLY A 78 -8.58 -9.45 5.72
C GLY A 78 -8.83 -8.01 5.23
N ARG A 79 -7.83 -7.13 5.24
CA ARG A 79 -7.95 -5.77 4.68
C ARG A 79 -7.96 -5.81 3.15
N VAL A 80 -8.96 -5.20 2.52
CA VAL A 80 -8.96 -4.93 1.08
C VAL A 80 -8.00 -3.77 0.79
N MET A 81 -7.05 -4.00 -0.13
CA MET A 81 -5.98 -3.05 -0.51
C MET A 81 -6.28 -2.33 -1.82
N PHE A 82 -6.79 -3.06 -2.81
CA PHE A 82 -7.16 -2.53 -4.13
C PHE A 82 -8.54 -3.03 -4.51
N GLU A 83 -9.30 -2.21 -5.23
CA GLU A 83 -10.56 -2.59 -5.86
C GLU A 83 -10.52 -2.21 -7.34
N VAL A 84 -11.15 -3.00 -8.19
CA VAL A 84 -11.23 -2.80 -9.64
C VAL A 84 -12.67 -2.97 -10.10
N GLY A 85 -13.10 -2.16 -11.06
CA GLY A 85 -14.43 -2.24 -11.66
C GLY A 85 -14.45 -1.67 -13.08
N GLY A 86 -15.50 -2.00 -13.85
CA GLY A 86 -15.63 -1.54 -15.23
C GLY A 86 -14.69 -2.25 -16.22
N VAL A 87 -14.30 -3.48 -15.91
CA VAL A 87 -13.52 -4.39 -16.79
C VAL A 87 -14.19 -5.78 -16.71
N PRO A 88 -14.31 -6.53 -17.82
CA PRO A 88 -14.86 -7.88 -17.84
C PRO A 88 -14.06 -8.89 -17.01
#